data_AF-A0AAE9EHU9-F1
#
_entry.id   AF-A0AAE9EHU9-F1
#
_cell.length_a   1.000
_cell.length_b   1.000
_cell.length_c   1.000
_cell.angle_alpha   90.00
_cell.angle_beta   90.00
_cell.angle_gamma   90.00
#
_symmetry.space_group_name_H-M   'P 1'
#
loop_
_entity.id
_entity.type
_entity.pdbx_description
1 polymer ?
#
loop_
_entity_poly.entity_id
_entity_poly.type
_entity_poly.pdbx_seq_one_letter_code
_entity_poly.pdbx_strand_id
1 'polypeptide(L)'
;MFQSVDEAASSMHPLFSYVHYARRLYLATRAIPNPSKMVDRKAVIKNADMSDDMQQDAIDCATQALEKYNIEKDIAAYIKKEFDKKYNPTWHCIVGRNFGSYVTHETKHFIYFYLGQVAILLFKSG
;
A
#
# COMPACT_ATOMS: atom_id res chain seq x y z
N MET A 1 -13.74 -41.75 19.56
CA MET A 1 -12.97 -42.91 19.08
C MET A 1 -13.32 -43.06 17.60
N PHE A 2 -12.88 -42.18 16.69
CA PHE A 2 -11.51 -41.94 16.20
C PHE A 2 -10.82 -43.24 15.77
N GLN A 3 -11.10 -43.67 14.54
CA GLN A 3 -10.16 -44.34 13.62
C GLN A 3 -10.92 -44.77 12.36
N SER A 4 -10.91 -43.94 11.31
CA SER A 4 -11.30 -44.38 9.95
C SER A 4 -10.90 -43.38 8.86
N VAL A 5 -9.74 -42.71 8.97
CA VAL A 5 -9.27 -41.77 7.92
C VAL A 5 -7.84 -42.01 7.39
N ASP A 6 -7.12 -43.04 7.85
CA ASP A 6 -5.71 -43.21 7.44
C ASP A 6 -5.46 -44.28 6.36
N GLU A 7 -6.48 -44.96 5.85
CA GLU A 7 -6.28 -46.11 4.94
C GLU A 7 -6.68 -45.84 3.48
N ALA A 8 -6.57 -44.58 3.03
CA ALA A 8 -6.82 -44.21 1.63
C ALA A 8 -5.67 -43.42 0.96
N ALA A 9 -4.51 -43.32 1.61
CA ALA A 9 -3.37 -42.58 1.07
C ALA A 9 -2.38 -43.42 0.24
N SER A 10 -2.51 -44.76 0.21
CA SER A 10 -1.47 -45.63 -0.36
C SER A 10 -1.70 -46.11 -1.80
N SER A 11 -2.78 -45.73 -2.51
CA SER A 11 -3.01 -46.19 -3.88
C SER A 11 -3.16 -45.10 -4.95
N MET A 12 -2.91 -43.83 -4.62
CA MET A 12 -2.91 -42.78 -5.64
C MET A 12 -1.61 -42.76 -6.44
N HIS A 13 -1.77 -43.00 -7.74
CA HIS A 13 -0.75 -42.93 -8.79
C HIS A 13 0.21 -41.74 -8.58
N PRO A 14 1.54 -41.91 -8.74
CA PRO A 14 2.54 -40.86 -8.51
C PRO A 14 2.33 -39.60 -9.37
N LEU A 15 1.57 -39.71 -10.47
CA LEU A 15 1.21 -38.58 -11.34
C LEU A 15 0.17 -37.64 -10.72
N PHE A 16 -0.71 -38.11 -9.84
CA PHE A 16 -1.70 -37.23 -9.17
C PHE A 16 -1.03 -36.26 -8.19
N SER A 17 -0.03 -36.74 -7.44
CA SER A 17 0.77 -35.87 -6.55
C SER A 17 1.55 -34.82 -7.36
N TYR A 18 2.12 -35.22 -8.51
CA TYR A 18 2.84 -34.29 -9.38
C TYR A 18 1.93 -33.21 -9.97
N VAL A 19 0.72 -33.56 -10.44
CA VAL A 19 -0.24 -32.58 -10.98
C VAL A 19 -0.73 -31.62 -9.90
N HIS A 20 -1.01 -32.09 -8.68
CA HIS A 20 -1.40 -31.22 -7.57
C HIS A 20 -0.26 -30.34 -7.06
N TYR A 21 0.97 -30.86 -7.01
CA TYR A 21 2.16 -30.10 -6.67
C TYR A 21 2.49 -29.05 -7.75
N ALA A 22 2.49 -29.44 -9.02
CA ALA A 22 2.69 -28.54 -10.15
C ALA A 22 1.60 -27.46 -10.22
N ARG A 23 0.33 -27.79 -9.91
CA ARG A 23 -0.74 -26.80 -9.79
C ARG A 23 -0.53 -25.84 -8.62
N ARG A 24 -0.05 -26.33 -7.47
CA ARG A 24 0.26 -25.49 -6.30
C ARG A 24 1.46 -24.58 -6.55
N LEU A 25 2.52 -25.08 -7.20
CA LEU A 25 3.65 -24.28 -7.65
C LEU A 25 3.23 -23.26 -8.70
N TYR A 26 2.43 -23.67 -9.70
CA TYR A 26 1.92 -22.79 -10.73
C TYR A 26 1.06 -21.65 -10.17
N LEU A 27 0.19 -21.95 -9.19
CA LEU A 27 -0.59 -20.96 -8.46
C LEU A 27 0.29 -20.09 -7.54
N ALA A 28 1.31 -20.65 -6.90
CA ALA A 28 2.28 -19.89 -6.10
C ALA A 28 3.12 -18.93 -6.96
N THR A 29 3.40 -19.28 -8.22
CA THR A 29 4.09 -18.42 -9.20
C THR A 29 3.15 -17.46 -9.95
N ARG A 30 1.82 -17.58 -9.80
CA ARG A 30 0.81 -16.84 -10.59
C ARG A 30 0.25 -15.58 -9.93
N ALA A 31 0.88 -15.08 -8.87
CA ALA A 31 0.68 -13.68 -8.50
C ALA A 31 1.42 -12.80 -9.53
N ILE A 32 0.92 -12.77 -10.77
CA ILE A 32 1.36 -11.81 -11.77
C ILE A 32 0.74 -10.48 -11.34
N PRO A 33 1.51 -9.51 -10.81
CA PRO A 33 0.96 -8.18 -10.53
C PRO A 33 0.41 -7.65 -11.85
N ASN A 34 -0.84 -7.18 -11.83
CA ASN A 34 -1.49 -6.65 -13.02
C ASN A 34 -0.62 -5.52 -13.61
N PRO A 35 -0.05 -5.67 -14.83
CA PRO A 35 0.85 -4.69 -15.41
C PRO A 35 0.18 -3.32 -15.64
N SER A 36 -1.16 -3.25 -15.61
CA SER A 36 -1.89 -1.99 -15.69
C SER A 36 -1.83 -1.14 -14.41
N LYS A 37 -1.31 -1.68 -13.30
CA LYS A 37 -1.23 -0.96 -12.01
C LYS A 37 0.14 -0.36 -11.71
N MET A 38 1.21 -0.83 -12.35
CA MET A 38 2.53 -0.19 -12.25
C MET A 38 2.69 0.90 -13.31
N VAL A 39 1.82 1.90 -13.24
CA VAL A 39 2.20 3.20 -13.79
C VAL A 39 3.21 3.75 -12.80
N ASP A 40 4.47 3.88 -13.22
CA ASP A 40 5.52 4.56 -12.48
C ASP A 40 5.07 6.02 -12.27
N ARG A 41 4.27 6.23 -11.22
CA ARG A 41 3.68 7.51 -10.88
C ARG A 41 4.79 8.30 -10.22
N LYS A 42 5.66 8.89 -11.05
CA LYS A 42 6.76 9.73 -10.59
C LYS A 42 6.23 10.78 -9.62
N ALA A 43 6.79 10.76 -8.40
CA ALA A 43 6.48 11.77 -7.40
C ALA A 43 7.04 13.13 -7.81
N VAL A 44 6.22 14.17 -7.65
CA VAL A 44 6.62 15.57 -7.85
C VAL A 44 6.33 16.34 -6.58
N ILE A 45 7.36 16.56 -5.77
CA ILE A 45 7.28 17.35 -4.54
C ILE A 45 7.12 18.82 -4.92
N LYS A 46 6.11 19.47 -4.34
CA LYS A 46 5.82 20.90 -4.53
C LYS A 46 6.32 21.73 -3.36
N ASN A 47 6.16 21.20 -2.15
CA ASN A 47 6.71 21.80 -0.94
C ASN A 47 6.91 20.70 0.12
N ALA A 48 7.97 20.82 0.92
CA ALA A 48 8.26 19.91 2.01
C ALA A 48 9.02 20.64 3.12
N ASP A 49 8.61 20.41 4.36
CA ASP A 49 9.35 20.71 5.58
C ASP A 49 9.38 19.43 6.40
N MET A 50 10.32 18.53 6.09
CA MET A 50 10.61 17.27 6.77
C MET A 50 11.91 16.65 6.21
N SER A 51 12.47 15.62 6.87
CA SER A 51 13.68 14.95 6.38
C SER A 51 13.44 14.16 5.09
N ASP A 52 14.47 14.00 4.27
CA ASP A 52 14.39 13.25 3.00
C ASP A 52 13.91 11.81 3.19
N ASP A 53 14.36 11.13 4.25
CA ASP A 53 13.87 9.80 4.61
C ASP A 53 12.35 9.78 4.86
N MET A 54 11.83 10.80 5.55
CA MET A 54 10.40 10.91 5.83
C MET A 54 9.61 11.29 4.56
N GLN A 55 10.20 12.07 3.66
CA GLN A 55 9.60 12.37 2.35
C GLN A 55 9.47 11.09 1.51
N GLN A 56 10.52 10.26 1.49
CA GLN A 56 10.50 8.99 0.78
C GLN A 56 9.45 8.04 1.37
N ASP A 57 9.38 7.95 2.71
CA ASP A 57 8.35 7.18 3.40
C ASP A 57 6.93 7.66 3.07
N ALA A 58 6.72 8.97 2.91
CA ALA A 58 5.43 9.54 2.49
C ALA A 58 5.06 9.14 1.06
N ILE A 59 6.03 9.19 0.14
CA ILE A 59 5.86 8.80 -1.26
C ILE A 59 5.55 7.31 -1.37
N ASP A 60 6.29 6.46 -0.65
CA ASP A 60 6.12 5.02 -0.67
C ASP A 60 4.77 4.62 -0.07
N CYS A 61 4.39 5.22 1.06
CA CYS A 61 3.10 5.01 1.69
C CYS A 61 1.94 5.41 0.76
N ALA A 62 2.04 6.58 0.12
CA ALA A 62 1.02 7.04 -0.82
C ALA A 62 0.94 6.18 -2.09
N THR A 63 2.08 5.67 -2.58
CA THR A 63 2.14 4.76 -3.72
C THR A 63 1.42 3.45 -3.39
N GLN A 64 1.71 2.84 -2.25
CA GLN A 64 1.02 1.63 -1.76
C GLN A 64 -0.49 1.87 -1.58
N ALA A 65 -0.86 3.02 -1.01
CA ALA A 65 -2.25 3.40 -0.82
C ALA A 65 -3.02 3.48 -2.16
N LEU A 66 -2.40 4.10 -3.16
CA LEU A 66 -2.96 4.29 -4.51
C LEU A 66 -3.01 3.00 -5.35
N GLU A 67 -2.32 1.93 -4.95
CA GLU A 67 -2.42 0.61 -5.58
C GLU A 67 -3.58 -0.22 -5.01
N LYS A 68 -3.84 -0.02 -3.71
CA LYS A 68 -4.82 -0.77 -2.91
C LYS A 68 -6.21 -0.14 -2.92
N TYR A 69 -6.30 1.19 -2.94
CA TYR A 69 -7.55 1.93 -2.81
C TYR A 69 -7.79 2.81 -4.03
N ASN A 70 -9.07 2.95 -4.42
CA ASN A 70 -9.50 3.81 -5.53
C ASN A 70 -10.26 5.07 -5.08
N ILE A 71 -10.62 5.14 -3.79
CA ILE A 71 -11.38 6.25 -3.21
C ILE A 71 -10.41 7.15 -2.44
N GLU A 72 -10.36 8.44 -2.79
CA GLU A 72 -9.43 9.43 -2.23
C GLU A 72 -9.48 9.47 -0.69
N LYS A 73 -10.69 9.40 -0.12
CA LYS A 73 -10.91 9.31 1.34
C LYS A 73 -10.19 8.11 1.97
N ASP A 74 -10.24 6.96 1.33
CA ASP A 74 -9.67 5.72 1.88
C ASP A 74 -8.13 5.73 1.76
N ILE A 75 -7.61 6.33 0.67
CA ILE A 75 -6.19 6.59 0.47
C ILE A 75 -5.68 7.53 1.58
N ALA A 76 -6.35 8.65 1.81
CA ALA A 76 -5.99 9.62 2.84
C ALA A 76 -6.01 8.98 4.25
N ALA A 77 -7.05 8.21 4.56
CA ALA A 77 -7.18 7.51 5.84
C ALA A 77 -6.06 6.48 6.06
N TYR A 78 -5.65 5.76 5.01
CA TYR A 78 -4.54 4.82 5.08
C TYR A 78 -3.21 5.53 5.37
N ILE A 79 -2.86 6.56 4.60
CA ILE A 79 -1.62 7.32 4.77
C ILE A 79 -1.55 7.92 6.18
N LYS A 80 -2.64 8.58 6.60
CA LYS A 80 -2.77 9.15 7.95
C LYS A 80 -2.48 8.10 9.02
N LYS A 81 -3.13 6.94 8.93
CA LYS A 81 -3.01 5.87 9.94
C LYS A 81 -1.59 5.31 10.03
N GLU A 82 -0.91 5.11 8.90
CA GLU A 82 0.48 4.63 8.89
C GLU A 82 1.43 5.68 9.46
N PHE A 83 1.23 6.96 9.15
CA PHE A 83 2.03 8.05 9.69
C PHE A 83 1.80 8.29 11.19
N ASP A 84 0.56 8.22 11.66
CA ASP A 84 0.22 8.24 13.09
C ASP A 84 0.95 7.12 13.85
N LYS A 85 0.99 5.91 13.27
CA LYS A 85 1.64 4.76 13.86
C LYS A 85 3.17 4.89 13.87
N LYS A 86 3.77 5.42 12.81
CA LYS A 86 5.23 5.48 12.63
C LYS A 86 5.87 6.71 13.28
N TYR A 87 5.21 7.87 13.23
CA TYR A 87 5.77 9.16 13.65
C TYR A 87 4.98 9.85 14.76
N ASN A 88 4.15 9.09 15.48
CA ASN A 88 3.24 9.54 16.52
C ASN A 88 2.10 10.44 16.00
N PRO A 89 0.88 10.34 16.55
CA PRO A 89 -0.22 11.24 16.21
C PRO A 89 0.08 12.72 16.54
N THR A 90 -0.65 13.70 15.99
CA THR A 90 -1.80 13.54 15.07
C THR A 90 -1.48 14.07 13.69
N TRP A 91 -1.44 13.16 12.71
CA TRP A 91 -1.31 13.47 11.30
C TRP A 91 -2.66 13.74 10.66
N HIS A 92 -2.64 14.56 9.61
CA HIS A 92 -3.77 14.90 8.77
C HIS A 92 -3.35 14.70 7.32
N CYS A 93 -4.23 14.10 6.51
CA CYS A 93 -3.94 13.81 5.12
C CYS A 93 -5.12 14.24 4.24
N ILE A 94 -4.83 14.94 3.16
CA ILE A 94 -5.78 15.36 2.12
C ILE A 94 -5.27 14.79 0.80
N VAL A 95 -6.17 14.12 0.08
CA VAL A 95 -5.89 13.52 -1.23
C VAL A 95 -6.97 14.00 -2.19
N GLY A 96 -6.57 14.47 -3.36
CA GLY A 96 -7.52 14.95 -4.36
C GLY A 96 -6.86 15.42 -5.64
N ARG A 97 -7.64 15.49 -6.72
CA ARG A 97 -7.15 16.07 -7.99
C ARG A 97 -7.19 17.60 -8.00
N ASN A 98 -8.18 18.18 -7.34
CA ASN A 98 -8.42 19.62 -7.30
C ASN A 98 -8.79 20.06 -5.88
N PHE A 99 -7.87 20.72 -5.19
CA PHE A 99 -8.14 21.37 -3.92
C PHE A 99 -7.19 22.54 -3.68
N GLY A 100 -7.63 23.50 -2.87
CA GLY A 100 -6.79 24.50 -2.23
C GLY A 100 -6.86 24.30 -0.73
N SER A 101 -5.75 24.52 -0.04
CA SER A 101 -5.66 24.32 1.41
C SER A 101 -4.86 25.44 2.06
N TYR A 102 -5.34 25.92 3.20
CA TYR A 102 -4.60 26.79 4.10
C TYR A 102 -4.59 26.11 5.48
N VAL A 103 -3.43 25.66 5.93
CA VAL A 103 -3.29 24.86 7.15
C VAL A 103 -2.12 25.34 8.00
N THR A 104 -2.26 25.26 9.33
CA THR A 104 -1.15 25.38 10.27
C THR A 104 -0.63 23.97 10.58
N HIS A 105 0.69 23.83 10.69
CA HIS A 105 1.35 22.54 10.93
C HIS A 105 2.53 22.70 11.89
N GLU A 106 2.91 21.60 12.52
CA GLU A 106 4.15 21.50 13.30
C GLU A 106 5.38 21.57 12.39
N THR A 107 6.46 22.20 12.86
CA THR A 107 7.73 22.28 12.12
C THR A 107 8.27 20.89 11.81
N LYS A 108 8.87 20.71 10.63
CA LYS A 108 9.49 19.45 10.15
C LYS A 108 8.52 18.28 9.92
N HIS A 109 7.23 18.54 9.84
CA HIS A 109 6.20 17.52 9.61
C HIS A 109 5.17 17.95 8.55
N PHE A 110 5.64 18.43 7.40
CA PHE A 110 4.78 18.88 6.30
C PHE A 110 5.31 18.43 4.94
N ILE A 111 4.44 17.90 4.08
CA ILE A 111 4.75 17.61 2.69
C ILE A 111 3.53 17.78 1.79
N TYR A 112 3.75 18.37 0.63
CA TYR A 112 2.79 18.51 -0.46
C TYR A 112 3.42 18.05 -1.77
N PHE A 113 2.85 17.03 -2.38
CA PHE A 113 3.39 16.41 -3.59
C PHE A 113 2.29 15.83 -4.48
N TYR A 114 2.65 15.54 -5.73
CA TYR A 114 1.80 14.86 -6.70
C TYR A 114 2.32 13.46 -7.00
N LEU A 115 1.42 12.49 -7.10
CA LEU A 115 1.65 11.19 -7.73
C LEU A 115 0.76 11.10 -8.99
N GLY A 116 1.35 11.36 -10.15
CA GLY A 116 0.58 11.56 -11.39
C GLY A 116 -0.33 12.78 -11.29
N GLN A 117 -1.65 12.57 -11.40
CA GLN A 117 -2.65 13.65 -11.35
C GLN A 117 -3.27 13.84 -9.95
N VAL A 118 -2.86 13.04 -8.97
CA VAL A 118 -3.41 13.09 -7.61
C VAL A 118 -2.45 13.88 -6.74
N ALA A 119 -2.92 14.96 -6.13
CA ALA A 119 -2.21 15.68 -5.10
C ALA A 119 -2.43 15.03 -3.74
N ILE A 120 -1.35 14.95 -2.96
CA ILE A 120 -1.34 14.50 -1.57
C ILE A 120 -0.73 15.62 -0.72
N LEU A 121 -1.48 16.05 0.28
CA LEU A 121 -1.03 16.96 1.33
C LEU A 121 -1.06 16.20 2.66
N LEU A 122 0.09 16.09 3.31
CA LEU A 122 0.27 15.37 4.57
C LEU A 122 0.98 16.29 5.56
N PHE A 123 0.40 16.49 6.73
CA PHE A 123 0.97 17.35 7.74
C PHE A 123 0.58 16.91 9.16
N LYS A 124 1.41 17.29 10.14
CA LYS A 124 1.12 17.06 11.55
C LYS A 124 0.62 18.34 12.22
N SER A 125 -0.41 18.20 13.04
CA SER A 125 -0.97 19.29 13.85
C SER A 125 -1.72 18.71 15.04
N GLY A 126 -1.31 19.05 16.26
CA GLY A 126 -1.99 18.68 17.50
C GLY A 126 -1.27 19.21 18.74
#